data_AF-A0A2K1EHD1-F1
#
_entry.id   AF-A0A2K1EHD1-F1
#
_cell.length_a   1.000
_cell.length_b   1.000
_cell.length_c   1.000
_cell.angle_alpha   90.00
_cell.angle_beta   90.00
_cell.angle_gamma   90.00
#
_symmetry.space_group_name_H-M   'P 1'
#
loop_
_entity.id
_entity.type
_entity.pdbx_description
1 polymer ?
#
loop_
_entity_poly.entity_id
_entity_poly.type
_entity_poly.pdbx_seq_one_letter_code
_entity_poly.pdbx_strand_id
1 'polypeptide(L)'
;MIDMGQPINFFTTSNMALEIKKMSCVNCENEYYELEGHEIFDCPVCGCDFCDERPTKESCDSESYTLIVDSKTGMPSIVKNKA
;
A
#
# COMPACT_ATOMS: atom_id res chain seq x y z
N MET A 1 -2.02 -17.97 -12.76
CA MET A 1 -2.15 -16.87 -13.75
C MET A 1 -3.32 -16.04 -13.30
N ILE A 2 -3.07 -14.84 -12.76
CA ILE A 2 -4.16 -13.97 -12.29
C ILE A 2 -4.55 -13.08 -13.47
N ASP A 3 -5.80 -13.24 -13.88
CA ASP A 3 -6.45 -12.59 -15.01
C ASP A 3 -6.61 -11.07 -14.77
N MET A 4 -6.00 -10.25 -15.63
CA MET A 4 -6.00 -8.79 -15.55
C MET A 4 -7.14 -8.18 -16.37
N GLY A 5 -8.40 -8.53 -16.09
CA GLY A 5 -9.50 -8.18 -16.99
C GLY A 5 -10.85 -7.81 -16.37
N GLN A 6 -11.07 -7.96 -15.07
CA GLN A 6 -12.40 -7.71 -14.50
C GLN A 6 -12.49 -6.37 -13.75
N PRO A 7 -13.46 -5.51 -14.09
CA PRO A 7 -13.72 -4.29 -13.32
C PRO A 7 -14.11 -4.66 -11.90
N ILE A 8 -13.45 -4.01 -10.93
CA ILE A 8 -13.68 -4.23 -9.50
C ILE A 8 -15.11 -3.79 -9.18
N ASN A 9 -15.96 -4.72 -8.78
CA ASN A 9 -17.33 -4.42 -8.37
C ASN A 9 -17.37 -4.07 -6.88
N PHE A 10 -17.25 -2.77 -6.60
CA PHE A 10 -17.26 -2.18 -5.25
C PHE A 10 -18.53 -2.48 -4.42
N PHE A 11 -19.61 -3.01 -5.01
CA PHE A 11 -20.80 -3.44 -4.26
C PHE A 11 -20.65 -4.85 -3.66
N THR A 12 -19.60 -5.59 -4.04
CA THR A 12 -19.40 -7.00 -3.65
C THR A 12 -18.08 -7.25 -2.92
N THR A 13 -17.06 -6.44 -3.16
CA THR A 13 -15.85 -6.31 -2.33
C THR A 13 -16.14 -5.35 -1.16
N SER A 14 -15.47 -5.47 -0.02
CA SER A 14 -15.76 -4.69 1.19
C SER A 14 -15.92 -3.19 0.95
N ASN A 15 -16.79 -2.56 1.74
CA ASN A 15 -17.00 -1.11 1.80
C ASN A 15 -15.75 -0.30 2.25
N MET A 16 -14.57 -0.92 2.29
CA MET A 16 -13.31 -0.33 2.73
C MET A 16 -12.26 -0.54 1.64
N ALA A 17 -12.36 0.27 0.59
CA ALA A 17 -11.24 0.55 -0.29
C ALA A 17 -10.43 1.69 0.36
N LEU A 18 -9.15 1.44 0.63
CA LEU A 18 -8.26 2.43 1.24
C LEU A 18 -7.13 2.76 0.27
N GLU A 19 -6.93 4.06 0.03
CA GLU A 19 -5.77 4.52 -0.74
C GLU A 19 -4.50 4.35 0.11
N ILE A 20 -3.52 3.67 -0.48
CA ILE A 20 -2.23 3.38 0.11
C ILE A 20 -1.12 3.76 -0.87
N LYS A 21 0.05 4.05 -0.32
CA LYS A 21 1.26 4.39 -1.06
C LYS A 21 2.30 3.33 -0.83
N LYS A 22 3.09 3.08 -1.86
CA LYS A 22 4.24 2.18 -1.79
C LYS A 22 5.48 2.99 -1.44
N MET A 23 6.24 2.50 -0.48
CA MET A 23 7.43 3.12 0.07
C MET A 23 8.57 2.11 0.13
N SER A 24 9.81 2.60 0.26
CA SER A 24 11.00 1.76 0.43
C SER A 24 11.77 2.17 1.68
N CYS A 25 12.21 1.20 2.48
CA CYS A 25 13.02 1.47 3.67
C CYS A 25 14.46 1.74 3.27
N VAL A 26 15.04 2.87 3.70
CA VAL A 26 16.45 3.20 3.41
C VAL A 26 17.46 2.27 4.10
N ASN A 27 17.07 1.66 5.22
CA ASN A 27 17.96 0.79 6.00
C ASN A 27 18.01 -0.65 5.49
N CYS A 28 16.86 -1.23 5.12
CA CYS A 28 16.78 -2.63 4.70
C CYS A 28 16.38 -2.83 3.23
N GLU A 29 16.16 -1.73 2.49
CA GLU A 29 15.77 -1.69 1.07
C GLU A 29 14.44 -2.40 0.74
N ASN A 30 13.75 -2.95 1.73
CA ASN A 30 12.46 -3.60 1.53
C ASN A 30 11.34 -2.59 1.30
N GLU A 31 10.40 -3.01 0.48
CA GLU A 31 9.19 -2.25 0.17
C GLU A 31 8.13 -2.45 1.26
N TYR A 32 7.38 -1.39 1.55
CA TYR A 32 6.23 -1.41 2.44
C TYR A 32 5.13 -0.49 1.92
N TYR A 33 3.96 -0.58 2.54
CA TYR A 33 2.81 0.26 2.19
C TYR A 33 2.39 1.11 3.39
N GLU A 34 2.06 2.36 3.13
CA GLU A 34 1.51 3.29 4.12
C GLU A 34 0.13 3.79 3.67
N LEU A 35 -0.73 4.11 4.62
CA LEU A 35 -2.02 4.73 4.35
C LEU A 35 -1.83 6.21 4.01
N GLU A 36 -2.54 6.70 3.00
CA GLU A 36 -2.47 8.12 2.68
C GLU A 36 -2.97 8.97 3.86
N GLY A 37 -2.13 9.90 4.32
CA GLY A 37 -2.42 10.75 5.48
C GLY A 37 -2.09 10.12 6.84
N HIS A 38 -1.55 8.91 6.88
CA HIS A 38 -1.11 8.23 8.09
C HIS A 38 0.34 7.78 7.96
N GLU A 39 1.23 8.52 8.61
CA GLU A 39 2.67 8.23 8.60
C GLU A 39 3.00 7.11 9.57
N ILE A 40 3.86 6.19 9.14
CA ILE A 40 4.51 5.22 10.03
C ILE A 40 5.87 5.75 10.48
N PHE A 41 6.27 5.41 11.70
CA PHE A 41 7.51 5.91 12.31
C PHE A 41 8.62 4.87 12.31
N ASP A 42 8.29 3.60 12.14
CA ASP A 42 9.21 2.48 12.12
C ASP A 42 8.96 1.58 10.90
N CYS A 43 10.03 0.98 10.39
CA CYS A 43 9.92 0.05 9.28
C CYS A 43 9.22 -1.24 9.73
N PRO A 44 8.09 -1.64 9.10
CA PRO A 44 7.36 -2.84 9.50
C PRO A 44 8.13 -4.15 9.21
N VAL A 45 9.20 -4.07 8.43
CA VAL A 45 10.05 -5.22 8.06
C VAL A 45 11.25 -5.36 8.99
N CYS A 46 12.01 -4.28 9.23
CA CYS A 46 13.26 -4.34 10.00
C CYS A 46 13.20 -3.66 11.37
N GLY A 47 12.11 -2.98 11.72
CA GLY A 47 11.93 -2.28 12.99
C GLY A 47 12.82 -1.04 13.18
N CYS A 48 13.52 -0.60 12.13
CA CYS A 48 14.34 0.60 12.18
C CYS A 48 13.44 1.84 12.24
N ASP A 49 13.73 2.72 13.20
CA ASP A 49 13.06 4.01 13.37
C ASP A 49 13.45 4.97 12.25
N PHE A 50 12.47 5.66 11.65
CA PHE A 50 12.64 6.62 10.57
C PHE A 50 12.98 8.04 11.06
N CYS A 51 13.25 8.24 12.36
CA CYS A 51 13.46 9.55 12.99
C CYS A 51 14.49 10.48 12.31
N ASP A 52 15.53 9.93 11.66
CA ASP A 52 16.63 10.75 11.11
C ASP A 52 16.65 10.85 9.58
N GLU A 53 16.12 9.86 8.85
CA GLU A 53 16.11 9.81 7.40
C GLU A 53 14.83 9.16 6.89
N ARG A 54 13.75 9.94 6.86
CA ARG A 54 12.55 9.50 6.13
C ARG A 54 12.89 9.43 4.64
N PRO A 55 12.53 8.35 3.92
CA PRO A 55 12.62 8.35 2.47
C PRO A 55 11.87 9.57 1.94
N THR A 56 12.58 10.47 1.27
CA THR A 56 11.99 11.68 0.71
C THR A 56 10.90 11.29 -0.26
N LYS A 57 9.71 11.84 -0.02
CA LYS A 57 8.46 11.70 -0.79
C LYS A 57 8.60 11.89 -2.32
N GLU A 58 9.75 12.36 -2.79
CA GLU A 58 10.06 12.68 -4.18
C GLU A 58 10.75 11.55 -4.97
N SER A 59 11.22 10.46 -4.33
CA SER A 59 11.92 9.37 -5.04
C SER A 59 11.08 8.13 -5.32
N CYS A 60 9.90 8.02 -4.72
CA CYS A 60 8.91 7.02 -5.08
C CYS A 60 7.99 7.62 -6.14
N ASP A 61 8.15 7.20 -7.40
CA ASP A 61 7.12 7.37 -8.42
C ASP A 61 5.75 7.12 -7.76
N SER A 62 4.86 8.10 -7.88
CA SER A 62 3.60 8.24 -7.16
C SER A 62 2.55 7.22 -7.61
N GLU A 63 2.93 5.94 -7.59
CA GLU A 63 2.05 4.83 -7.83
C GLU A 63 1.11 4.72 -6.64
N SER A 64 -0.14 5.15 -6.86
CA SER A 64 -1.22 4.95 -5.90
C SER A 64 -1.71 3.52 -5.98
N TYR A 65 -1.94 2.93 -4.82
CA TYR A 65 -2.47 1.58 -4.68
C TYR A 65 -3.78 1.65 -3.89
N THR A 66 -4.64 0.68 -4.12
CA THR A 66 -5.86 0.50 -3.34
C THR A 66 -5.77 -0.80 -2.57
N LEU A 67 -5.89 -0.73 -1.24
CA LEU A 67 -6.13 -1.89 -0.39
C LEU A 67 -7.62 -2.22 -0.44
N ILE A 68 -7.94 -3.43 -0.87
CA ILE A 68 -9.29 -3.98 -0.91
C ILE A 68 -9.35 -5.16 0.04
N VAL A 69 -10.31 -5.16 0.95
CA VAL A 69 -10.60 -6.31 1.79
C VAL A 69 -11.78 -7.07 1.20
N ASP A 70 -11.71 -8.38 1.08
CA ASP A 70 -12.88 -9.17 0.72
C ASP A 70 -13.86 -9.20 1.90
N SER A 71 -15.12 -8.79 1.68
CA SER A 71 -16.11 -8.66 2.75
C SER A 71 -16.59 -10.00 3.33
N LYS A 72 -16.38 -11.10 2.60
CA LYS A 72 -16.87 -12.44 2.97
C LYS A 72 -15.79 -13.26 3.66
N THR A 73 -14.54 -13.08 3.26
CA THR A 73 -13.39 -13.86 3.71
C THR A 73 -12.43 -13.05 4.59
N GLY A 74 -12.51 -11.71 4.55
CA GLY A 74 -11.58 -10.82 5.24
C GLY A 74 -10.19 -10.77 4.60
N MET A 75 -9.98 -11.40 3.44
CA MET A 75 -8.67 -11.42 2.80
C MET A 75 -8.32 -10.05 2.19
N PRO A 76 -7.18 -9.45 2.56
CA PRO A 76 -6.71 -8.21 1.94
C PRO A 76 -6.09 -8.48 0.56
N SER A 77 -6.20 -7.51 -0.34
CA SER A 77 -5.59 -7.51 -1.66
C SER A 77 -5.14 -6.09 -2.02
N ILE A 78 -3.95 -5.97 -2.61
CA ILE A 78 -3.39 -4.68 -3.05
C ILE A 78 -3.52 -4.59 -4.57
N VAL A 79 -4.18 -3.54 -5.04
CA VAL A 79 -4.39 -3.27 -6.47
C VAL A 79 -3.62 -2.02 -6.85
N LYS A 80 -2.79 -2.11 -7.89
CA LYS A 80 -2.14 -0.94 -8.50
C LYS A 80 -3.15 -0.13 -9.29
N ASN A 81 -3.29 1.16 -8.98
CA ASN A 81 -4.15 2.04 -9.75
C ASN A 81 -3.45 2.38 -11.08
N LYS A 82 -4.17 2.32 -12.20
CA LYS A 82 -3.67 2.85 -13.47
C LYS A 82 -3.77 4.37 -13.43
N ALA A 83 -2.68 5.06 -13.72
CA ALA A 83 -2.64 6.50 -13.93
C ALA A 83 -3.53 6.93 -15.11
#